data_AF-A0A177C2L4-F1
#
_entry.id   AF-A0A177C2L4-F1
#
_cell.length_a   1.000
_cell.length_b   1.000
_cell.length_c   1.000
_cell.angle_alpha   90.00
_cell.angle_beta   90.00
_cell.angle_gamma   90.00
#
_symmetry.space_group_name_H-M   'P 1'
#
loop_
_entity.id
_entity.type
_entity.pdbx_description
1 polymer ?
#
loop_
_entity_poly.entity_id
_entity_poly.type
_entity_poly.pdbx_seq_one_letter_code
_entity_poly.pdbx_strand_id
1 'polypeptide(L)'
;KGDVPLIDVRNHYESRIGYFVTGDGNAAVRPAVRRFSQWPGYVVRHVLGNDVFKKPTGVATYCTGGIRCEKGARWMQEALADNGGEGGAPVYTLHGGIVAYQAWIEKEIKEGRKKPEDSFFKGTNYVFDARGAIGRQQVVSKCHGCGEAEDRLGKCEVPRCHLVLVVCEACEAKGGIRCCENCHHIHEGQGVAGRNTRICQCESEREKSLWGDGGAKLSQGRKQVKTKSATTR
;
A
#
# COMPACT_ATOMS: atom_id res chain seq x y z
N LYS A 1 -19.12 12.64 14.14
CA LYS A 1 -19.25 11.23 13.73
C LYS A 1 -19.36 11.21 12.21
N GLY A 2 -18.28 10.81 11.55
CA GLY A 2 -18.23 10.60 10.11
C GLY A 2 -17.12 9.58 9.88
N ASP A 3 -17.39 8.54 9.12
CA ASP A 3 -16.39 7.52 8.79
C ASP A 3 -15.38 8.17 7.85
N VAL A 4 -14.25 8.62 8.42
CA VAL A 4 -13.10 9.11 7.67
C VAL A 4 -12.23 7.90 7.36
N PRO A 5 -12.26 7.34 6.15
CA PRO A 5 -11.44 6.20 5.80
C PRO A 5 -9.97 6.55 5.93
N LEU A 6 -9.23 5.68 6.62
CA LEU A 6 -7.78 5.74 6.73
C LEU A 6 -7.17 4.86 5.64
N ILE A 7 -6.42 5.43 4.71
CA ILE A 7 -5.85 4.75 3.54
C ILE A 7 -4.32 4.73 3.61
N ASP A 8 -3.74 3.53 3.48
CA ASP A 8 -2.30 3.35 3.30
C ASP A 8 -1.91 3.65 1.85
N VAL A 9 -1.01 4.60 1.63
CA VAL A 9 -0.52 4.99 0.29
C VAL A 9 0.79 4.25 -0.06
N ARG A 10 1.24 3.33 0.80
CA ARG A 10 2.43 2.52 0.54
C ARG A 10 2.16 1.41 -0.48
N ASN A 11 3.23 0.72 -0.89
CA ASN A 11 3.07 -0.50 -1.67
C ASN A 11 2.52 -1.61 -0.76
N HIS A 12 1.72 -2.51 -1.33
CA HIS A 12 1.03 -3.57 -0.57
C HIS A 12 1.96 -4.46 0.27
N TYR A 13 3.22 -4.66 -0.13
CA TYR A 13 4.18 -5.44 0.64
C TYR A 13 4.61 -4.72 1.93
N GLU A 14 4.60 -3.38 1.95
CA GLU A 14 4.91 -2.58 3.14
C GLU A 14 3.74 -2.65 4.12
N SER A 15 2.51 -2.56 3.61
CA SER A 15 1.27 -2.68 4.38
C SER A 15 1.00 -4.09 4.93
N ARG A 16 1.70 -5.09 4.39
CA ARG A 16 1.61 -6.49 4.83
C ARG A 16 2.24 -6.70 6.20
N ILE A 17 3.37 -6.03 6.46
CA ILE A 17 4.16 -6.23 7.68
C ILE A 17 3.86 -5.21 8.77
N GLY A 18 3.13 -4.14 8.45
CA GLY A 18 2.61 -3.21 9.44
C GLY A 18 1.62 -2.23 8.83
N TYR A 19 0.67 -1.75 9.63
CA TYR A 19 -0.43 -0.88 9.19
C TYR A 19 -1.08 -0.20 10.39
N PHE A 20 -1.81 0.89 10.15
CA PHE A 20 -2.66 1.50 11.18
C PHE A 20 -3.99 0.75 11.34
N VAL A 21 -4.49 0.72 12.56
CA VAL A 21 -5.89 0.40 12.88
C VAL A 21 -6.65 1.69 13.21
N THR A 22 -7.94 1.72 12.90
CA THR A 22 -8.87 2.81 13.21
C THR A 22 -9.35 2.73 14.66
N GLY A 23 -10.03 3.77 15.15
CA GLY A 23 -10.47 3.86 16.55
C GLY A 23 -11.47 2.78 17.00
N ASP A 24 -12.16 2.17 16.04
CA ASP A 24 -13.05 1.02 16.20
C ASP A 24 -12.32 -0.34 16.07
N GLY A 25 -11.00 -0.33 15.87
CA GLY A 25 -10.16 -1.53 15.79
C GLY A 25 -10.03 -2.14 14.40
N ASN A 26 -10.69 -1.58 13.38
CA ASN A 26 -10.58 -2.08 12.00
C ASN A 26 -9.22 -1.74 11.38
N ALA A 27 -8.74 -2.58 10.46
CA ALA A 27 -7.53 -2.25 9.71
C ALA A 27 -7.79 -1.08 8.76
N ALA A 28 -6.80 -0.19 8.62
CA ALA A 28 -6.81 0.80 7.55
C ALA A 28 -7.02 0.14 6.18
N VAL A 29 -7.58 0.89 5.24
CA VAL A 29 -7.67 0.47 3.85
C VAL A 29 -6.26 0.30 3.31
N ARG A 30 -5.94 -0.90 2.83
CA ARG A 30 -4.63 -1.28 2.29
C ARG A 30 -4.77 -1.64 0.81
N PRO A 31 -4.68 -0.66 -0.10
CA PRO A 31 -4.73 -0.90 -1.52
C PRO A 31 -3.67 -1.92 -1.94
N ALA A 32 -4.04 -2.86 -2.80
CA ALA A 32 -3.10 -3.86 -3.32
C ALA A 32 -2.13 -3.28 -4.37
N VAL A 33 -1.79 -2.00 -4.26
CA VAL A 33 -0.92 -1.25 -5.18
C VAL A 33 0.52 -1.78 -5.06
N ARG A 34 1.14 -2.11 -6.20
CA ARG A 34 2.55 -2.56 -6.24
C ARG A 34 3.52 -1.39 -6.40
N ARG A 35 3.10 -0.36 -7.13
CA ARG A 35 3.90 0.83 -7.43
C ARG A 35 3.03 2.07 -7.29
N PHE A 36 3.60 3.14 -6.72
CA PHE A 36 2.89 4.41 -6.55
C PHE A 36 2.31 4.98 -7.86
N SER A 37 2.87 4.67 -9.03
CA SER A 37 2.31 5.05 -10.34
C SER A 37 0.91 4.49 -10.61
N GLN A 38 0.48 3.44 -9.90
CA GLN A 38 -0.87 2.88 -9.98
C GLN A 38 -1.89 3.64 -9.11
N TRP A 39 -1.42 4.52 -8.22
CA TRP A 39 -2.28 5.27 -7.29
C TRP A 39 -3.39 6.08 -7.98
N PRO A 40 -3.11 6.87 -9.05
CA PRO A 40 -4.16 7.58 -9.78
C PRO A 40 -5.29 6.66 -10.25
N GLY A 41 -4.95 5.51 -10.83
CA GLY A 41 -5.93 4.53 -11.29
C GLY A 41 -6.73 3.93 -10.14
N TYR A 42 -6.09 3.66 -9.00
CA TYR A 42 -6.76 3.17 -7.80
C TYR A 42 -7.82 4.17 -7.32
N VAL A 43 -7.48 5.46 -7.23
CA VAL A 43 -8.42 6.50 -6.78
C VAL A 43 -9.60 6.65 -7.74
N VAL A 44 -9.36 6.71 -9.06
CA VAL A 44 -10.46 6.77 -10.05
C VAL A 44 -11.42 5.60 -9.89
N ARG A 45 -10.89 4.38 -9.76
CA ARG A 45 -11.71 3.19 -9.75
C ARG A 45 -12.42 2.94 -8.43
N HIS A 46 -11.70 3.06 -7.32
CA HIS A 46 -12.18 2.62 -6.00
C HIS A 46 -12.66 3.74 -5.11
N VAL A 47 -12.16 4.96 -5.30
CA VAL A 47 -12.56 6.12 -4.48
C VAL A 47 -13.66 6.91 -5.17
N LEU A 48 -13.51 7.15 -6.48
CA LEU A 48 -14.52 7.86 -7.26
C LEU A 48 -15.58 6.91 -7.86
N GLY A 49 -15.17 5.72 -8.29
CA GLY A 49 -16.03 4.77 -9.00
C GLY A 49 -16.77 3.76 -8.12
N ASN A 50 -16.64 3.83 -6.79
CA ASN A 50 -17.20 2.82 -5.88
C ASN A 50 -17.99 3.43 -4.73
N ASP A 51 -19.06 2.74 -4.34
CA ASP A 51 -20.03 3.16 -3.33
C ASP A 51 -19.46 3.18 -1.88
N VAL A 52 -18.29 2.57 -1.67
CA VAL A 52 -17.58 2.53 -0.37
C VAL A 52 -17.22 3.94 0.12
N PHE A 53 -17.05 4.88 -0.80
CA PHE A 53 -16.81 6.29 -0.52
C PHE A 53 -18.00 7.15 -0.97
N LYS A 54 -19.24 6.74 -0.69
CA LYS A 54 -20.42 7.61 -0.85
C LYS A 54 -20.26 8.84 0.04
N LYS A 55 -19.80 9.95 -0.56
CA LYS A 55 -19.63 11.26 0.06
C LYS A 55 -18.87 11.20 1.40
N PRO A 56 -17.60 10.76 1.44
CA PRO A 56 -16.85 10.79 2.68
C PRO A 56 -16.81 12.23 3.21
N THR A 57 -16.97 12.43 4.51
CA THR A 57 -16.79 13.75 5.13
C THR A 57 -15.32 14.19 5.13
N GLY A 58 -14.42 13.27 4.78
CA GLY A 58 -12.98 13.46 4.57
C GLY A 58 -12.29 12.12 4.35
N VAL A 59 -11.03 12.12 3.93
CA VAL A 59 -10.19 10.91 3.76
C VAL A 59 -8.88 11.14 4.49
N ALA A 60 -8.43 10.22 5.33
CA ALA A 60 -7.12 10.29 5.97
C ALA A 60 -6.13 9.36 5.26
N THR A 61 -4.91 9.82 5.03
CA THR A 61 -3.88 9.05 4.32
C THR A 61 -2.57 9.05 5.09
N TYR A 62 -1.81 7.95 4.95
CA TYR A 62 -0.48 7.83 5.54
C TYR A 62 0.48 7.03 4.65
N CYS A 63 1.77 7.26 4.86
CA CYS A 63 2.87 6.47 4.29
C CYS A 63 4.06 6.53 5.24
N THR A 64 5.19 5.90 4.89
CA THR A 64 6.36 5.81 5.77
C THR A 64 6.86 7.17 6.27
N GLY A 65 7.10 8.13 5.37
CA GLY A 65 7.72 9.42 5.68
C GLY A 65 7.05 10.64 5.05
N GLY A 66 5.78 10.55 4.68
CA GLY A 66 4.99 11.68 4.15
C GLY A 66 5.04 11.94 2.64
N ILE A 67 6.18 11.72 1.97
CA ILE A 67 6.36 12.13 0.56
C ILE A 67 5.33 11.56 -0.43
N ARG A 68 4.92 10.29 -0.27
CA ARG A 68 3.87 9.69 -1.11
C ARG A 68 2.49 10.24 -0.79
N CYS A 69 2.25 10.63 0.46
CA CYS A 69 1.00 11.25 0.85
C CYS A 69 0.90 12.67 0.32
N GLU A 70 1.96 13.48 0.35
CA GLU A 70 1.91 14.84 -0.23
C GLU A 70 1.48 14.81 -1.71
N LYS A 71 2.08 13.91 -2.50
CA LYS A 71 1.73 13.74 -3.91
C LYS A 71 0.37 13.04 -4.11
N GLY A 72 0.13 11.96 -3.36
CA GLY A 72 -1.04 11.11 -3.51
C GLY A 72 -2.32 11.74 -3.00
N ALA A 73 -2.24 12.44 -1.86
CA ALA A 73 -3.35 13.19 -1.26
C ALA A 73 -3.71 14.40 -2.11
N ARG A 74 -2.73 15.18 -2.61
CA ARG A 74 -3.01 16.28 -3.54
C ARG A 74 -3.74 15.80 -4.79
N TRP A 75 -3.25 14.72 -5.41
CA TRP A 75 -3.89 14.14 -6.58
C TRP A 75 -5.33 13.69 -6.27
N MET A 76 -5.54 13.05 -5.12
CA MET A 76 -6.87 12.61 -4.67
C MET A 76 -7.80 13.78 -4.40
N GLN A 77 -7.32 14.83 -3.74
CA GLN A 77 -8.08 16.06 -3.47
C GLN A 77 -8.54 16.72 -4.77
N GLU A 78 -7.65 16.85 -5.76
CA GLU A 78 -7.96 17.37 -7.10
C GLU A 78 -8.98 16.46 -7.81
N ALA A 79 -8.84 15.14 -7.70
CA ALA A 79 -9.78 14.20 -8.31
C ALA A 79 -11.17 14.23 -7.65
N LEU A 80 -11.25 14.43 -6.34
CA LEU A 80 -12.51 14.57 -5.59
C LEU A 80 -13.21 15.90 -5.90
N ALA A 81 -12.45 16.99 -6.06
CA ALA A 81 -13.01 18.30 -6.39
C ALA A 81 -13.66 18.34 -7.79
N ASP A 82 -13.08 17.65 -8.77
CA ASP A 82 -13.53 17.68 -10.16
C ASP A 82 -14.81 16.86 -10.44
N ASN A 83 -15.23 15.97 -9.52
CA ASN A 83 -16.34 15.01 -9.76
C ASN A 83 -17.71 15.44 -9.18
N GLY A 84 -17.91 16.73 -8.89
CA GLY A 84 -19.26 17.31 -8.79
C GLY A 84 -19.63 17.89 -7.43
N GLY A 85 -19.46 19.21 -7.32
CA GLY A 85 -20.50 20.09 -6.78
C GLY A 85 -20.65 20.17 -5.26
N GLU A 86 -19.57 20.51 -4.58
CA GLU A 86 -19.41 21.07 -3.22
C GLU A 86 -17.98 20.67 -2.84
N GLY A 87 -17.09 21.64 -2.55
CA GLY A 87 -15.63 21.42 -2.43
C GLY A 87 -15.28 20.03 -1.90
N GLY A 88 -14.76 19.17 -2.78
CA GLY A 88 -14.68 17.72 -2.54
C GLY A 88 -14.05 17.38 -1.19
N ALA A 89 -14.48 16.25 -0.61
CA ALA A 89 -14.10 15.78 0.72
C ALA A 89 -12.62 16.07 1.04
N PRO A 90 -12.30 16.71 2.19
CA PRO A 90 -10.94 17.05 2.53
C PRO A 90 -10.07 15.81 2.69
N VAL A 91 -8.89 15.82 2.08
CA VAL A 91 -7.89 14.75 2.21
C VAL A 91 -6.83 15.15 3.23
N TYR A 92 -6.84 14.50 4.37
CA TYR A 92 -5.88 14.65 5.45
C TYR A 92 -4.68 13.73 5.23
N THR A 93 -3.51 14.20 5.63
CA THR A 93 -2.25 13.45 5.57
C THR A 93 -1.61 13.41 6.94
N LEU A 94 -1.12 12.24 7.35
CA LEU A 94 -0.29 12.11 8.53
C LEU A 94 1.05 12.82 8.29
N HIS A 95 1.23 13.98 8.92
CA HIS A 95 2.45 14.78 8.81
C HIS A 95 3.68 13.99 9.29
N GLY A 96 4.72 13.90 8.45
CA GLY A 96 5.92 13.10 8.72
C GLY A 96 5.70 11.57 8.67
N GLY A 97 4.49 11.10 8.36
CA GLY A 97 4.18 9.68 8.15
C GLY A 97 4.32 8.81 9.40
N ILE A 98 4.45 7.50 9.15
CA ILE A 98 4.60 6.47 10.20
C ILE A 98 5.83 6.75 11.07
N VAL A 99 6.93 7.23 10.48
CA VAL A 99 8.17 7.53 11.22
C VAL A 99 7.95 8.60 12.29
N ALA A 100 7.27 9.70 11.95
CA ALA A 100 6.96 10.75 12.91
C ALA A 100 5.96 10.27 13.98
N TYR A 101 4.97 9.46 13.59
CA TYR A 101 4.04 8.85 14.54
C TYR A 101 4.74 7.93 15.54
N GLN A 102 5.66 7.07 15.07
CA GLN A 102 6.44 6.16 15.92
C GLN A 102 7.29 6.94 16.93
N ALA A 103 8.01 7.98 16.47
CA ALA A 103 8.78 8.84 17.37
C ALA A 103 7.91 9.56 18.41
N TRP A 104 6.72 10.02 18.01
CA TRP A 104 5.76 10.64 18.92
C TRP A 104 5.25 9.64 19.96
N ILE A 105 4.74 8.48 19.55
CA ILE A 105 4.17 7.51 20.50
C ILE A 105 5.23 6.95 21.45
N GLU A 106 6.46 6.73 20.98
CA GLU A 106 7.59 6.32 21.83
C GLU A 106 7.89 7.37 22.91
N LYS A 107 7.85 8.66 22.56
CA LYS A 107 8.00 9.76 23.52
C LYS A 107 6.86 9.76 24.54
N GLU A 108 5.61 9.65 24.10
CA GLU A 108 4.43 9.60 24.97
C GLU A 108 4.48 8.42 25.95
N ILE A 109 4.97 7.25 25.49
CA ILE A 109 5.17 6.05 26.31
C ILE A 109 6.27 6.29 27.34
N LYS A 110 7.41 6.86 26.92
CA LYS A 110 8.53 7.17 27.82
C LYS A 110 8.14 8.17 28.91
N GLU A 111 7.24 9.10 28.59
CA GLU A 111 6.72 10.11 29.51
C GLU A 111 5.52 9.61 30.33
N GLY A 112 5.12 8.33 30.18
CA GLY A 112 4.06 7.69 30.96
C GLY A 112 2.64 8.12 30.60
N ARG A 113 2.44 8.88 29.52
CA ARG A 113 1.11 9.36 29.06
C ARG A 113 0.37 8.32 28.21
N LYS A 114 1.10 7.37 27.63
CA LYS A 114 0.58 6.28 26.79
C LYS A 114 1.23 4.97 27.16
N LYS A 115 0.59 3.87 26.80
CA LYS A 115 1.13 2.51 26.86
C LYS A 115 1.42 2.00 25.45
N PRO A 116 2.29 0.97 25.27
CA PRO A 116 2.54 0.37 23.96
C PRO A 116 1.26 -0.04 23.23
N GLU A 117 0.23 -0.50 23.95
CA GLU A 117 -1.04 -0.97 23.38
C GLU A 117 -1.86 0.16 22.76
N ASP A 118 -1.66 1.41 23.22
CA ASP A 118 -2.34 2.61 22.72
C ASP A 118 -1.87 3.02 21.31
N SER A 119 -0.79 2.42 20.80
CA SER A 119 -0.35 2.64 19.43
C SER A 119 -1.39 2.12 18.44
N PHE A 120 -1.89 3.00 17.59
CA PHE A 120 -2.73 2.64 16.44
C PHE A 120 -1.91 1.97 15.33
N PHE A 121 -0.59 2.16 15.29
CA PHE A 121 0.26 1.45 14.34
C PHE A 121 0.58 0.05 14.88
N LYS A 122 0.24 -0.98 14.10
CA LYS A 122 0.53 -2.39 14.41
C LYS A 122 1.54 -2.92 13.40
N GLY A 123 2.40 -3.86 13.81
CA GLY A 123 3.41 -4.42 12.93
C GLY A 123 4.75 -3.70 12.97
N THR A 124 5.41 -3.73 11.83
CA THR A 124 6.73 -3.19 11.59
C THR A 124 6.68 -2.23 10.41
N ASN A 125 7.38 -1.10 10.51
CA ASN A 125 7.40 -0.09 9.48
C ASN A 125 8.54 -0.35 8.50
N TYR A 126 8.20 -0.65 7.24
CA TYR A 126 9.20 -0.79 6.18
C TYR A 126 9.88 0.55 5.85
N VAL A 127 11.22 0.54 5.77
CA VAL A 127 12.04 1.69 5.36
C VAL A 127 12.97 1.31 4.21
N PHE A 128 13.21 2.24 3.30
CA PHE A 128 13.95 2.01 2.05
C PHE A 128 15.47 2.16 2.20
N ASP A 129 16.01 1.92 3.39
CA ASP A 129 17.46 1.96 3.66
C ASP A 129 17.97 0.62 4.22
N ALA A 130 19.24 0.56 4.59
CA ALA A 130 19.90 -0.65 5.08
C ALA A 130 19.22 -1.29 6.31
N ARG A 131 18.40 -0.54 7.05
CA ARG A 131 17.66 -1.06 8.19
C ARG A 131 16.52 -1.99 7.74
N GLY A 132 15.95 -1.74 6.56
CA GLY A 132 14.82 -2.49 5.97
C GLY A 132 13.48 -2.30 6.71
N ALA A 133 13.48 -2.33 8.04
CA ALA A 133 12.29 -2.20 8.87
C ALA A 133 12.63 -1.59 10.24
N ILE A 134 11.73 -0.77 10.81
CA ILE A 134 11.89 -0.13 12.13
C ILE A 134 10.60 -0.19 12.97
N GLY A 135 10.74 0.04 14.27
CA GLY A 135 9.62 0.16 15.21
C GLY A 135 8.77 -1.10 15.30
N ARG A 136 9.45 -2.27 15.33
CA ARG A 136 8.83 -3.59 15.48
C ARG A 136 8.13 -3.66 16.83
N GLN A 137 6.80 -3.69 16.82
CA GLN A 137 6.01 -3.85 18.05
C GLN A 137 5.49 -5.27 18.21
N GLN A 138 4.57 -5.67 17.34
CA GLN A 138 3.98 -7.01 17.30
C GLN A 138 4.07 -7.52 15.87
N VAL A 139 4.34 -8.80 15.67
CA VAL A 139 4.40 -9.36 14.31
C VAL A 139 2.97 -9.60 13.82
N VAL A 140 2.57 -8.91 12.74
CA VAL A 140 1.22 -8.97 12.16
C VAL A 140 1.15 -9.79 10.88
N SER A 141 2.27 -10.36 10.45
CA SER A 141 2.41 -11.14 9.23
C SER A 141 2.95 -12.54 9.53
N LYS A 142 2.88 -13.40 8.53
CA LYS A 142 3.34 -14.79 8.59
C LYS A 142 4.28 -15.07 7.43
N CYS A 143 5.29 -15.91 7.69
CA CYS A 143 6.17 -16.44 6.67
C CYS A 143 5.33 -17.18 5.61
N HIS A 144 5.56 -16.88 4.33
CA HIS A 144 4.84 -17.54 3.25
C HIS A 144 5.26 -19.01 3.07
N GLY A 145 6.42 -19.41 3.61
CA GLY A 145 6.90 -20.79 3.53
C GLY A 145 6.36 -21.69 4.65
N CYS A 146 6.51 -21.28 5.91
CA CYS A 146 6.13 -22.11 7.07
C CYS A 146 4.89 -21.63 7.83
N GLY A 147 4.39 -20.42 7.57
CA GLY A 147 3.24 -19.87 8.29
C GLY A 147 3.53 -19.29 9.68
N GLU A 148 4.76 -19.40 10.17
CA GLU A 148 5.18 -18.81 11.45
C GLU A 148 5.15 -17.28 11.43
N ALA A 149 4.96 -16.67 12.61
CA ALA A 149 4.96 -15.21 12.74
C ALA A 149 6.30 -14.63 12.26
N GLU A 150 6.24 -13.82 11.22
CA GLU A 150 7.43 -13.20 10.60
C GLU A 150 7.06 -11.87 9.97
N ASP A 151 7.98 -10.92 9.91
CA ASP A 151 7.85 -9.61 9.24
C ASP A 151 9.04 -9.30 8.31
N ARG A 152 10.06 -10.16 8.29
CA ARG A 152 11.19 -10.06 7.37
C ARG A 152 10.72 -10.21 5.93
N LEU A 153 11.09 -9.24 5.10
CA LEU A 153 10.80 -9.26 3.68
C LEU A 153 11.93 -9.91 2.88
N GLY A 154 11.55 -10.86 2.03
CA GLY A 154 12.41 -11.49 1.03
C GLY A 154 11.80 -11.38 -0.36
N LYS A 155 12.43 -12.02 -1.34
CA LYS A 155 11.89 -12.14 -2.70
C LYS A 155 11.43 -13.57 -2.97
N CYS A 156 10.50 -13.71 -3.90
CA CYS A 156 10.24 -15.00 -4.53
C CYS A 156 11.53 -15.54 -5.16
N GLU A 157 11.80 -16.83 -4.92
CA GLU A 157 12.97 -17.54 -5.44
C GLU A 157 13.02 -17.58 -6.98
N VAL A 158 11.86 -17.50 -7.64
CA VAL A 158 11.79 -17.46 -9.11
C VAL A 158 12.28 -16.09 -9.60
N PRO A 159 13.42 -16.00 -10.34
CA PRO A 159 14.06 -14.75 -10.72
C PRO A 159 13.14 -13.79 -11.45
N ARG A 160 12.25 -14.27 -12.33
CA ARG A 160 11.35 -13.42 -13.12
C ARG A 160 10.09 -12.95 -12.38
N CYS A 161 9.80 -13.49 -11.20
CA CYS A 161 8.60 -13.12 -10.45
C CYS A 161 8.78 -11.76 -9.72
N HIS A 162 9.94 -11.57 -9.08
CA HIS A 162 10.29 -10.36 -8.31
C HIS A 162 9.22 -9.91 -7.29
N LEU A 163 8.34 -10.81 -6.85
CA LEU A 163 7.39 -10.53 -5.77
C LEU A 163 8.14 -10.45 -4.45
N VAL A 164 7.78 -9.45 -3.65
CA VAL A 164 8.26 -9.31 -2.27
C VAL A 164 7.35 -10.13 -1.36
N LEU A 165 7.94 -11.05 -0.61
CA LEU A 165 7.26 -12.00 0.26
C LEU A 165 7.74 -11.80 1.70
N VAL A 166 6.99 -12.34 2.66
CA VAL A 166 7.46 -12.44 4.05
C VAL A 166 8.15 -13.79 4.20
N VAL A 167 9.44 -13.79 4.53
CA VAL A 167 10.30 -15.00 4.50
C VAL A 167 11.22 -15.01 5.72
N CYS A 168 11.05 -16.02 6.57
CA CYS A 168 11.94 -16.23 7.71
C CYS A 168 13.28 -16.81 7.24
N GLU A 169 14.33 -16.61 8.04
CA GLU A 169 15.69 -17.06 7.73
C GLU A 169 15.76 -18.58 7.50
N ALA A 170 15.01 -19.36 8.27
CA ALA A 170 14.97 -20.81 8.11
C ALA A 170 14.38 -21.27 6.76
N CYS A 171 13.38 -20.56 6.25
CA CYS A 171 12.82 -20.85 4.92
C CYS A 171 13.74 -20.37 3.81
N GLU A 172 14.41 -19.23 3.98
CA GLU A 172 15.38 -18.74 3.00
C GLU A 172 16.60 -19.66 2.90
N ALA A 173 17.12 -20.14 4.03
CA ALA A 173 18.25 -21.07 4.09
C ALA A 173 17.96 -22.42 3.41
N LYS A 174 16.67 -22.80 3.24
CA LYS A 174 16.23 -24.02 2.53
C LYS A 174 16.17 -23.84 1.00
N GLY A 175 16.74 -22.76 0.47
CA GLY A 175 16.72 -22.44 -0.96
C GLY A 175 15.56 -21.52 -1.36
N GLY A 176 15.15 -20.64 -0.45
CA GLY A 176 14.11 -19.66 -0.71
C GLY A 176 12.69 -20.24 -0.76
N ILE A 177 11.73 -19.38 -1.08
CA ILE A 177 10.33 -19.77 -1.21
C ILE A 177 9.74 -19.26 -2.52
N ARG A 178 8.72 -19.97 -3.01
CA ARG A 178 7.97 -19.57 -4.20
C ARG A 178 6.65 -18.92 -3.79
N CYS A 179 6.20 -18.01 -4.66
CA CYS A 179 4.97 -17.26 -4.46
C CYS A 179 3.72 -18.15 -4.51
N CYS A 180 3.70 -19.10 -5.46
CA CYS A 180 2.63 -20.05 -5.74
C CYS A 180 3.19 -21.22 -6.57
N GLU A 181 2.38 -22.24 -6.83
CA GLU A 181 2.76 -23.37 -7.68
C GLU A 181 3.00 -22.93 -9.14
N ASN A 182 2.18 -22.01 -9.65
CA ASN A 182 2.29 -21.47 -11.00
C ASN A 182 3.51 -20.56 -11.24
N CYS A 183 4.33 -20.31 -10.21
CA CYS A 183 5.56 -19.50 -10.34
C CYS A 183 6.60 -20.26 -11.22
N HIS A 184 6.52 -21.60 -11.31
CA HIS A 184 7.42 -22.46 -12.12
C HIS A 184 7.40 -22.16 -13.62
N HIS A 185 6.23 -21.91 -14.20
CA HIS A 185 6.06 -21.79 -15.65
C HIS A 185 6.63 -20.48 -16.20
N ILE A 186 7.06 -19.57 -15.32
CA ILE A 186 7.72 -18.31 -15.69
C ILE A 186 9.21 -18.55 -15.99
N HIS A 187 9.81 -19.59 -15.39
CA HIS A 187 11.24 -19.90 -15.47
C HIS A 187 11.65 -20.54 -16.80
N GLU A 188 10.80 -21.41 -17.35
CA GLU A 188 11.21 -22.31 -18.45
C GLU A 188 11.01 -21.74 -19.86
N GLY A 189 10.42 -20.56 -20.02
CA GLY A 189 10.10 -20.01 -21.36
C GLY A 189 9.09 -20.86 -22.14
N GLN A 190 8.63 -21.98 -21.58
CA GLN A 190 7.54 -22.78 -22.09
C GLN A 190 6.24 -22.13 -21.62
N GLY A 191 5.64 -21.32 -22.50
CA GLY A 191 4.26 -20.88 -22.31
C GLY A 191 3.39 -22.11 -22.14
N VAL A 192 2.59 -22.14 -21.07
CA VAL A 192 1.49 -23.09 -20.97
C VAL A 192 0.61 -22.86 -22.19
N ALA A 193 0.41 -23.91 -22.99
CA ALA A 193 -0.46 -23.88 -24.15
C ALA A 193 -1.81 -23.26 -23.75
N GLY A 194 -2.07 -22.04 -24.21
CA GLY A 194 -3.36 -21.36 -24.08
C GLY A 194 -3.42 -20.06 -23.27
N ARG A 195 -2.41 -19.65 -22.49
CA ARG A 195 -2.40 -18.30 -21.87
C ARG A 195 -1.00 -17.69 -21.79
N ASN A 196 -0.84 -16.54 -22.44
CA ASN A 196 0.37 -15.71 -22.46
C ASN A 196 0.59 -14.98 -21.10
N THR A 197 0.61 -15.72 -19.99
CA THR A 197 0.72 -15.13 -18.64
C THR A 197 2.18 -14.84 -18.31
N ARG A 198 2.61 -13.59 -18.57
CA ARG A 198 3.92 -13.05 -18.17
C ARG A 198 4.10 -12.88 -16.65
N ILE A 199 3.10 -13.27 -15.86
CA ILE A 199 3.03 -13.04 -14.42
C ILE A 199 2.44 -14.27 -13.71
N CYS A 200 2.82 -14.49 -12.45
CA CYS A 200 2.33 -15.63 -11.65
C CYS A 200 0.87 -15.44 -11.21
N GLN A 201 0.27 -16.50 -10.65
CA GLN A 201 -1.09 -16.46 -10.11
C GLN A 201 -1.26 -15.37 -9.04
N CYS A 202 -0.33 -15.25 -8.08
CA CYS A 202 -0.40 -14.22 -7.03
C CYS A 202 -0.45 -12.79 -7.60
N GLU A 203 0.35 -12.53 -8.63
CA GLU A 203 0.35 -11.23 -9.31
C GLU A 203 -0.97 -11.02 -10.06
N SER A 204 -1.47 -12.06 -10.72
CA SER A 204 -2.72 -12.00 -11.47
C SER A 204 -3.93 -11.77 -10.56
N GLU A 205 -3.98 -12.45 -9.41
CA GLU A 205 -5.03 -12.26 -8.41
C GLU A 205 -5.00 -10.85 -7.82
N ARG A 206 -3.80 -10.32 -7.56
CA ARG A 206 -3.63 -8.94 -7.07
C ARG A 206 -4.06 -7.91 -8.12
N GLU A 207 -3.67 -8.08 -9.39
CA GLU A 207 -4.13 -7.20 -10.46
C GLU A 207 -5.65 -7.29 -10.63
N LYS A 208 -6.23 -8.49 -10.52
CA LYS A 208 -7.69 -8.67 -10.52
C LYS A 208 -8.36 -8.00 -9.32
N SER A 209 -7.76 -8.03 -8.13
CA SER A 209 -8.31 -7.35 -6.95
C SER A 209 -8.26 -5.83 -7.10
N LEU A 210 -7.26 -5.29 -7.80
CA LEU A 210 -7.16 -3.87 -8.10
C LEU A 210 -8.07 -3.43 -9.25
N TRP A 211 -8.23 -4.23 -10.30
CA TRP A 211 -8.80 -3.74 -11.56
C TRP A 211 -10.00 -4.54 -12.06
N GLY A 212 -10.41 -5.59 -11.35
CA GLY A 212 -11.39 -6.57 -11.82
C GLY A 212 -10.92 -7.33 -13.05
N ASP A 213 -11.83 -8.08 -13.67
CA ASP A 213 -11.53 -8.90 -14.85
C ASP A 213 -11.13 -8.10 -16.10
N GLY A 214 -11.42 -6.79 -16.12
CA GLY A 214 -11.09 -5.89 -17.24
C GLY A 214 -9.66 -5.35 -17.24
N GLY A 215 -8.85 -5.63 -16.20
CA GLY A 215 -7.49 -5.14 -16.05
C GLY A 215 -7.38 -3.62 -15.87
N ALA A 216 -6.15 -3.11 -15.72
CA ALA A 216 -5.88 -1.69 -15.56
C ALA A 216 -6.16 -0.92 -16.86
N LYS A 217 -7.44 -0.62 -17.15
CA LYS A 217 -7.78 0.38 -18.15
C LYS A 217 -7.42 1.74 -17.55
N LEU A 218 -6.22 2.23 -17.82
CA LEU A 218 -5.95 3.66 -17.72
C LEU A 218 -6.99 4.33 -18.63
N SER A 219 -7.98 5.00 -18.03
CA SER A 219 -8.90 5.83 -18.79
C SER A 219 -8.06 6.82 -19.58
N GLN A 220 -7.99 6.64 -20.90
CA GLN A 220 -7.51 7.68 -21.80
C GLN A 220 -8.40 8.90 -21.57
N GLY A 221 -7.85 9.96 -20.97
CA GLY A 221 -8.60 11.20 -20.80
C GLY A 221 -8.30 11.97 -19.52
N ARG A 222 -7.06 12.45 -19.35
CA ARG A 222 -6.87 13.78 -18.77
C ARG A 222 -5.84 14.49 -19.64
N LYS A 223 -6.33 15.47 -20.43
CA LYS A 223 -5.48 16.38 -21.20
C LYS A 223 -4.37 16.87 -20.29
N GLN A 224 -3.13 16.86 -20.78
CA GLN A 224 -2.02 17.58 -20.17
C GLN A 224 -2.50 19.00 -19.83
N VAL A 225 -2.64 19.30 -18.54
CA VAL A 225 -2.79 20.67 -18.08
C VAL A 225 -1.44 21.32 -18.35
N LYS A 226 -1.36 22.07 -19.47
CA LYS A 226 -0.21 22.92 -19.77
C LYS A 226 -0.07 23.91 -18.61
N THR A 227 0.99 23.76 -17.83
CA THR A 227 1.49 24.83 -16.96
C THR A 227 1.79 26.04 -17.84
N LYS A 228 0.92 27.05 -17.82
CA LYS A 228 1.27 28.36 -18.37
C LYS A 228 2.36 28.93 -17.48
N SER A 229 3.58 28.99 -17.99
CA SER A 229 4.65 29.80 -17.40
C SER A 229 4.15 31.25 -17.34
N ALA A 230 4.05 31.80 -16.13
CA ALA A 230 3.89 33.23 -15.96
C ALA A 230 5.18 33.90 -16.46
N THR A 231 5.11 34.51 -17.64
CA THR A 231 6.14 35.41 -18.12
C THR A 231 5.98 36.72 -17.36
N THR A 232 6.88 36.96 -16.41
CA THR A 232 7.03 38.25 -15.74
C THR A 232 7.51 39.28 -16.76
N ARG A 233 6.80 40.40 -16.88
CA ARG A 233 7.32 41.69 -17.36
C ARG A 233 7.18 42.68 -16.22
#